data_AF-K9TQV7-F1
#
_entry.id   AF-K9TQV7-F1
#
_cell.length_a   1.000
_cell.length_b   1.000
_cell.length_c   1.000
_cell.angle_alpha   90.00
_cell.angle_beta   90.00
_cell.angle_gamma   90.00
#
_symmetry.space_group_name_H-M   'P 1'
#
loop_
_entity.id
_entity.type
_entity.pdbx_description
1 polymer ?
#
loop_
_entity_poly.entity_id
_entity_poly.type
_entity_poly.pdbx_seq_one_letter_code
_entity_poly.pdbx_strand_id
1 'polypeptide(L)'
;MGRIPTITFDRGTLLLHPPPRGKGWIDFAAWDERVEKFRVRAIDYRPLIEALKAEGTEFIDEAKGFGPLELVPSFEMPPYQHQEEALTAWKQAGRWGVVVLPTAAGKTYLAQLAMQATPRTTLIVVPTLDLMHQWYAHLAAAFPDVEVGLLGGGSRDKSPILVATYDSAAIHAETLGNRYASIVFDECHHLPTDFNRAIAEYSIAPYRLGLTATPERSDGKHADLTQLIGPEVYRKTAEDLAGGALAEHEIVQIKVKLSQLERDRYDHLIKTRNEFLQQSHISLGSLQGWQHFVQSSARSPAGRRAMLAHREAKEIALGTDGKMRILADLLAQHSPERILIFTADNATVYRISQDFLIPALTHQTPVKERHEILTRFKEGIYKTIIASHVLNEGVDVPDARVAILLSGTGSTREYIQRLGRILRKGTQKNKRAVLYEVVAEDTAEEGTSQRRRGLGKTRPQNPQPRRELPGSKPQQLELLPGSSPPTPAPTPIYGVGKASRKKVAERSSEWGEKQPKSSEHSEQVSSQDYPENEFPKNTSEPDAESDN
;
A
#
# COMPACT_ATOMS: atom_id res chain seq x y z
N MET A 1 18.73 -53.65 19.03
CA MET A 1 17.63 -52.69 19.23
C MET A 1 17.20 -52.14 17.88
N GLY A 2 15.94 -51.72 17.71
CA GLY A 2 15.57 -50.92 16.54
C GLY A 2 16.21 -49.54 16.64
N ARG A 3 16.59 -48.94 15.50
CA ARG A 3 16.96 -47.51 15.49
C ARG A 3 15.69 -46.69 15.71
N ILE A 4 15.76 -45.69 16.57
CA ILE A 4 14.65 -44.74 16.80
C ILE A 4 14.51 -43.88 15.53
N PRO A 5 13.29 -43.61 15.02
CA PRO A 5 13.07 -42.67 13.93
C PRO A 5 13.63 -41.28 14.24
N THR A 6 14.47 -40.73 13.37
CA THR A 6 14.93 -39.34 13.47
C THR A 6 14.27 -38.50 12.38
N ILE A 7 13.80 -37.31 12.78
CA ILE A 7 13.35 -36.25 11.88
C ILE A 7 14.46 -35.20 11.82
N THR A 8 15.03 -34.95 10.64
CA THR A 8 16.00 -33.86 10.39
C THR A 8 15.45 -32.87 9.37
N PHE A 9 15.90 -31.62 9.39
CA PHE A 9 15.53 -30.61 8.39
C PHE A 9 16.54 -30.61 7.23
N ASP A 10 16.05 -30.58 5.99
CA ASP A 10 16.84 -30.52 4.76
C ASP A 10 16.16 -29.56 3.75
N ARG A 11 16.76 -28.38 3.55
CA ARG A 11 16.44 -27.41 2.48
C ARG A 11 14.94 -27.20 2.22
N GLY A 12 14.20 -26.80 3.25
CA GLY A 12 12.77 -26.54 3.14
C GLY A 12 11.87 -27.78 3.21
N THR A 13 12.44 -28.93 3.54
CA THR A 13 11.73 -30.19 3.78
C THR A 13 12.28 -30.87 5.04
N LEU A 14 11.68 -32.00 5.40
CA LEU A 14 12.12 -32.87 6.48
C LEU A 14 12.52 -34.21 5.90
N LEU A 15 13.56 -34.83 6.44
CA LEU A 15 13.91 -36.22 6.22
C LEU A 15 13.50 -37.05 7.45
N LEU A 16 12.78 -38.14 7.21
CA LEU A 16 12.30 -39.06 8.23
C LEU A 16 12.96 -40.44 8.01
N HIS A 17 13.87 -40.81 8.90
CA HIS A 17 14.58 -42.08 8.81
C HIS A 17 15.14 -42.56 10.17
N PRO A 18 15.02 -43.85 10.53
CA PRO A 18 14.20 -44.88 9.87
C PRO A 18 12.70 -44.56 9.90
N PRO A 19 11.87 -45.21 9.06
CA PRO A 19 10.42 -45.05 9.12
C PRO A 19 9.85 -45.47 10.48
N PRO A 20 8.93 -44.67 11.08
CA PRO A 20 8.22 -45.04 12.30
C PRO A 20 7.31 -46.27 12.14
N ARG A 21 7.00 -46.93 13.25
CA ARG A 21 6.12 -48.11 13.30
C ARG A 21 4.62 -47.78 13.27
N GLY A 22 4.25 -46.56 13.63
CA GLY A 22 2.88 -46.04 13.50
C GLY A 22 2.48 -45.78 12.05
N LYS A 23 1.27 -45.27 11.82
CA LYS A 23 0.75 -44.91 10.49
C LYS A 23 0.58 -43.40 10.30
N GLY A 24 0.53 -42.61 11.38
CA GLY A 24 0.26 -41.16 11.36
C GLY A 24 1.31 -40.29 10.69
N TRP A 25 2.36 -40.88 10.10
CA TRP A 25 3.36 -40.20 9.27
C TRP A 25 3.19 -40.46 7.76
N ILE A 26 2.42 -41.49 7.38
CA ILE A 26 2.35 -41.99 5.99
C ILE A 26 1.72 -40.94 5.07
N ASP A 27 0.62 -40.31 5.49
CA ASP A 27 -0.11 -39.32 4.68
C ASP A 27 0.68 -38.01 4.44
N PHE A 28 1.79 -37.81 5.16
CA PHE A 28 2.68 -36.65 5.03
C PHE A 28 3.96 -36.95 4.23
N ALA A 29 4.28 -38.23 3.98
CA ALA A 29 5.63 -38.66 3.60
C ALA A 29 5.70 -39.34 2.24
N ALA A 30 6.56 -38.82 1.36
CA ALA A 30 6.93 -39.46 0.10
C ALA A 30 8.31 -40.14 0.22
N TRP A 31 8.55 -41.24 -0.50
CA TRP A 31 9.89 -41.81 -0.62
C TRP A 31 10.74 -41.01 -1.60
N ASP A 32 11.96 -40.64 -1.22
CA ASP A 32 12.92 -39.95 -2.09
C ASP A 32 14.13 -40.87 -2.35
N GLU A 33 14.12 -41.51 -3.52
CA GLU A 33 15.16 -42.43 -4.00
C GLU A 33 16.56 -41.79 -4.04
N ARG A 34 16.67 -40.46 -4.13
CA ARG A 34 17.96 -39.75 -4.26
C ARG A 34 18.74 -39.69 -2.95
N VAL A 35 18.06 -39.91 -1.82
CA VAL A 35 18.63 -39.85 -0.47
C VAL A 35 18.30 -41.08 0.38
N GLU A 36 17.60 -42.06 -0.20
CA GLU A 36 17.13 -43.31 0.42
C GLU A 36 16.35 -43.11 1.73
N LYS A 37 15.50 -42.08 1.78
CA LYS A 37 14.73 -41.68 2.97
C LYS A 37 13.32 -41.22 2.59
N PHE A 38 12.44 -41.18 3.59
CA PHE A 38 11.17 -40.49 3.44
C PHE A 38 11.37 -38.98 3.58
N ARG A 39 10.73 -38.19 2.72
CA ARG A 39 10.73 -36.73 2.72
C ARG A 39 9.31 -36.20 2.98
N VAL A 40 9.20 -35.23 3.88
CA VAL A 40 7.95 -34.55 4.26
C VAL A 40 8.10 -33.05 3.99
N ARG A 41 7.04 -32.33 3.60
CA ARG A 41 7.10 -30.87 3.39
C ARG A 41 7.30 -30.17 4.73
N ALA A 42 8.11 -29.12 4.81
CA ALA A 42 8.37 -28.45 6.08
C ALA A 42 7.10 -27.87 6.74
N ILE A 43 6.16 -27.36 5.93
CA ILE A 43 4.85 -26.89 6.41
C ILE A 43 4.02 -27.95 7.16
N ASP A 44 4.19 -29.24 6.85
CA ASP A 44 3.48 -30.35 7.50
C ASP A 44 4.13 -30.78 8.83
N TYR A 45 5.25 -30.15 9.23
CA TYR A 45 5.98 -30.48 10.46
C TYR A 45 5.09 -30.59 11.70
N ARG A 46 4.21 -29.59 11.90
CA ARG A 46 3.36 -29.56 13.10
C ARG A 46 2.31 -30.70 13.08
N PRO A 47 1.50 -30.87 12.02
CA PRO A 47 0.62 -32.05 11.88
C PRO A 47 1.34 -33.38 12.07
N LEU A 48 2.53 -33.58 11.47
CA LEU A 48 3.33 -34.80 11.64
C LEU A 48 3.72 -35.05 13.10
N ILE A 49 4.23 -34.02 13.78
CA ILE A 49 4.67 -34.10 15.20
C ILE A 49 3.48 -34.32 16.14
N GLU A 50 2.32 -33.74 15.85
CA GLU A 50 1.08 -33.94 16.61
C GLU A 50 0.54 -35.37 16.40
N ALA A 51 0.55 -35.88 15.15
CA ALA A 51 0.12 -37.25 14.83
C ALA A 51 1.03 -38.33 15.45
N LEU A 52 2.36 -38.22 15.32
CA LEU A 52 3.30 -39.16 15.92
C LEU A 52 3.17 -39.23 17.45
N LYS A 53 2.90 -38.10 18.11
CA LYS A 53 2.62 -38.06 19.54
C LYS A 53 1.27 -38.66 19.91
N ALA A 54 0.24 -38.46 19.11
CA ALA A 54 -1.08 -39.06 19.32
C ALA A 54 -1.03 -40.61 19.20
N GLU A 55 -0.17 -41.15 18.33
CA GLU A 55 0.11 -42.59 18.26
C GLU A 55 1.04 -43.11 19.37
N GLY A 56 1.56 -42.25 20.24
CA GLY A 56 2.54 -42.62 21.27
C GLY A 56 3.89 -43.11 20.71
N THR A 57 4.24 -42.69 19.48
CA THR A 57 5.46 -43.11 18.81
C THR A 57 6.68 -42.39 19.37
N GLU A 58 7.72 -43.16 19.72
CA GLU A 58 9.04 -42.63 20.09
C GLU A 58 9.82 -42.20 18.83
N PHE A 59 10.35 -40.96 18.83
CA PHE A 59 11.16 -40.39 17.76
C PHE A 59 12.12 -39.31 18.29
N ILE A 60 13.17 -39.03 17.52
CA ILE A 60 14.14 -37.95 17.75
C ILE A 60 13.82 -36.80 16.79
N ASP A 61 13.88 -35.56 17.28
CA ASP A 61 13.59 -34.35 16.50
C ASP A 61 14.82 -33.43 16.46
N GLU A 62 15.63 -33.64 15.44
CA GLU A 62 16.82 -32.85 15.07
C GLU A 62 16.47 -31.76 14.03
N ALA A 63 15.19 -31.61 13.66
CA ALA A 63 14.76 -30.59 12.72
C ALA A 63 14.71 -29.18 13.34
N LYS A 64 14.40 -29.07 14.63
CA LYS A 64 14.30 -27.78 15.34
C LYS A 64 15.63 -27.04 15.42
N GLY A 65 15.75 -25.94 14.67
CA GLY A 65 16.77 -24.90 14.88
C GLY A 65 16.30 -23.73 15.76
N PHE A 66 15.13 -23.84 16.40
CA PHE A 66 14.51 -22.78 17.20
C PHE A 66 14.43 -23.09 18.71
N GLY A 67 14.64 -22.06 19.54
CA GLY A 67 14.64 -22.14 21.01
C GLY A 67 13.43 -21.47 21.67
N PRO A 68 13.31 -21.55 23.02
CA PRO A 68 12.55 -20.57 23.79
C PRO A 68 13.23 -19.19 23.71
N LEU A 69 12.45 -18.12 23.82
CA LEU A 69 12.94 -16.74 23.86
C LEU A 69 11.95 -15.91 24.67
N GLU A 70 12.28 -15.60 25.93
CA GLU A 70 11.44 -14.74 26.75
C GLU A 70 11.59 -13.28 26.31
N LEU A 71 10.47 -12.55 26.28
CA LEU A 71 10.39 -11.19 25.76
C LEU A 71 9.80 -10.28 26.83
N VAL A 72 10.68 -9.56 27.54
CA VAL A 72 10.29 -8.58 28.55
C VAL A 72 10.01 -7.23 27.84
N PRO A 73 8.79 -6.68 27.90
CA PRO A 73 8.49 -5.39 27.32
C PRO A 73 9.09 -4.24 28.15
N SER A 74 9.74 -3.29 27.48
CA SER A 74 10.20 -2.02 28.08
C SER A 74 9.06 -1.09 28.52
N PHE A 75 7.90 -1.23 27.89
CA PHE A 75 6.72 -0.40 28.10
C PHE A 75 5.44 -1.22 27.85
N GLU A 76 4.64 -1.40 28.89
CA GLU A 76 3.32 -2.03 28.78
C GLU A 76 2.22 -0.95 28.68
N MET A 77 1.39 -1.08 27.64
CA MET A 77 0.14 -0.36 27.49
C MET A 77 -1.00 -1.39 27.54
N PRO A 78 -2.14 -1.13 28.22
CA PRO A 78 -3.29 -2.03 28.11
C PRO A 78 -3.71 -2.13 26.62
N PRO A 79 -3.86 -3.34 26.06
CA PRO A 79 -4.29 -3.50 24.68
C PRO A 79 -5.70 -2.93 24.47
N TYR A 80 -5.96 -2.41 23.28
CA TYR A 80 -7.32 -2.06 22.90
C TYR A 80 -8.15 -3.35 22.78
N GLN A 81 -9.46 -3.28 23.10
CA GLN A 81 -10.36 -4.44 23.10
C GLN A 81 -10.25 -5.29 21.83
N HIS A 82 -10.16 -4.69 20.64
CA HIS A 82 -10.05 -5.43 19.37
C HIS A 82 -8.70 -6.15 19.19
N GLN A 83 -7.65 -5.73 19.90
CA GLN A 83 -6.35 -6.41 19.91
C GLN A 83 -6.37 -7.59 20.87
N GLU A 84 -7.04 -7.45 22.03
CA GLU A 84 -7.26 -8.55 22.97
C GLU A 84 -8.18 -9.63 22.40
N GLU A 85 -9.29 -9.23 21.75
CA GLU A 85 -10.18 -10.13 21.01
C GLU A 85 -9.41 -10.89 19.91
N ALA A 86 -8.64 -10.17 19.06
CA ALA A 86 -7.85 -10.77 17.98
C ALA A 86 -6.77 -11.74 18.49
N LEU A 87 -6.04 -11.34 19.55
CA LEU A 87 -5.02 -12.17 20.19
C LEU A 87 -5.64 -13.44 20.79
N THR A 88 -6.82 -13.32 21.38
CA THR A 88 -7.56 -14.44 21.98
C THR A 88 -8.08 -15.40 20.91
N ALA A 89 -8.65 -14.89 19.82
CA ALA A 89 -9.09 -15.71 18.70
C ALA A 89 -7.91 -16.45 18.03
N TRP A 90 -6.77 -15.77 17.83
CA TRP A 90 -5.55 -16.39 17.30
C TRP A 90 -4.97 -17.45 18.26
N LYS A 91 -4.98 -17.21 19.58
CA LYS A 91 -4.62 -18.22 20.59
C LYS A 91 -5.55 -19.44 20.54
N GLN A 92 -6.86 -19.24 20.40
CA GLN A 92 -7.87 -20.30 20.30
C GLN A 92 -7.73 -21.13 19.02
N ALA A 93 -7.39 -20.50 17.90
CA ALA A 93 -6.99 -21.16 16.65
C ALA A 93 -5.59 -21.80 16.71
N GLY A 94 -5.11 -22.17 17.90
CA GLY A 94 -3.83 -22.84 18.09
C GLY A 94 -2.60 -22.03 17.67
N ARG A 95 -2.69 -20.69 17.65
CA ARG A 95 -1.64 -19.76 17.17
C ARG A 95 -1.32 -19.90 15.66
N TRP A 96 -2.33 -20.20 14.85
CA TRP A 96 -2.20 -20.41 13.40
C TRP A 96 -3.39 -19.77 12.67
N GLY A 97 -3.16 -18.63 12.00
CA GLY A 97 -4.23 -17.93 11.28
C GLY A 97 -3.94 -16.48 10.88
N VAL A 98 -4.88 -15.90 10.14
CA VAL A 98 -4.86 -14.52 9.63
C VAL A 98 -5.80 -13.63 10.46
N VAL A 99 -5.29 -12.47 10.88
CA VAL A 99 -6.06 -11.40 11.51
C VAL A 99 -6.22 -10.24 10.54
N VAL A 100 -7.47 -9.86 10.30
CA VAL A 100 -7.86 -8.76 9.41
C VAL A 100 -8.20 -7.52 10.24
N LEU A 101 -7.35 -6.51 10.16
CA LEU A 101 -7.46 -5.27 10.92
C LEU A 101 -7.10 -4.07 10.04
N PRO A 102 -7.88 -2.96 10.07
CA PRO A 102 -7.64 -1.81 9.22
C PRO A 102 -6.35 -1.08 9.61
N THR A 103 -5.75 -0.37 8.66
CA THR A 103 -4.55 0.44 8.91
C THR A 103 -4.76 1.40 10.08
N ALA A 104 -3.74 1.53 10.93
CA ALA A 104 -3.73 2.21 12.24
C ALA A 104 -4.49 1.53 13.41
N ALA A 105 -5.03 0.32 13.25
CA ALA A 105 -5.56 -0.47 14.39
C ALA A 105 -4.48 -1.07 15.32
N GLY A 106 -3.19 -0.77 15.08
CA GLY A 106 -2.07 -1.28 15.87
C GLY A 106 -1.64 -2.72 15.52
N LYS A 107 -1.63 -3.11 14.24
CA LYS A 107 -1.19 -4.44 13.79
C LYS A 107 0.20 -4.84 14.33
N THR A 108 1.15 -3.90 14.34
CA THR A 108 2.50 -4.09 14.92
C THR A 108 2.47 -4.39 16.42
N TYR A 109 1.57 -3.73 17.17
CA TYR A 109 1.41 -3.98 18.61
C TYR A 109 0.74 -5.34 18.87
N LEU A 110 -0.25 -5.72 18.06
CA LEU A 110 -0.83 -7.08 18.10
C LEU A 110 0.23 -8.16 17.85
N ALA A 111 1.19 -7.93 16.96
CA ALA A 111 2.31 -8.85 16.75
C ALA A 111 3.23 -8.94 17.97
N GLN A 112 3.55 -7.82 18.62
CA GLN A 112 4.34 -7.80 19.86
C GLN A 112 3.65 -8.60 20.97
N LEU A 113 2.32 -8.43 21.14
CA LEU A 113 1.51 -9.24 22.07
C LEU A 113 1.49 -10.74 21.69
N ALA A 114 1.43 -11.06 20.39
CA ALA A 114 1.46 -12.43 19.90
C ALA A 114 2.83 -13.12 20.12
N MET A 115 3.92 -12.35 19.99
CA MET A 115 5.29 -12.78 20.30
C MET A 115 5.48 -13.01 21.81
N GLN A 116 5.06 -12.07 22.66
CA GLN A 116 5.06 -12.25 24.13
C GLN A 116 4.23 -13.47 24.55
N ALA A 117 3.06 -13.67 23.95
CA ALA A 117 2.21 -14.84 24.17
C ALA A 117 2.76 -16.16 23.59
N THR A 118 3.91 -16.11 22.91
CA THR A 118 4.54 -17.24 22.19
C THR A 118 6.07 -17.12 22.27
N PRO A 119 6.67 -17.16 23.47
CA PRO A 119 8.08 -16.77 23.72
C PRO A 119 9.07 -17.71 23.02
N ARG A 120 9.43 -17.35 21.78
CA ARG A 120 10.19 -18.14 20.80
C ARG A 120 10.90 -17.24 19.79
N THR A 121 11.94 -17.78 19.15
CA THR A 121 12.56 -17.11 18.00
C THR A 121 11.53 -16.85 16.90
N THR A 122 11.47 -15.61 16.42
CA THR A 122 10.41 -15.11 15.54
C THR A 122 10.99 -14.46 14.27
N LEU A 123 10.45 -14.83 13.11
CA LEU A 123 10.68 -14.15 11.84
C LEU A 123 9.51 -13.21 11.54
N ILE A 124 9.79 -11.95 11.23
CA ILE A 124 8.82 -10.96 10.76
C ILE A 124 9.09 -10.70 9.27
N VAL A 125 8.07 -10.83 8.44
CA VAL A 125 8.16 -10.67 6.98
C VAL A 125 7.33 -9.46 6.55
N VAL A 126 7.94 -8.53 5.82
CA VAL A 126 7.34 -7.24 5.41
C VAL A 126 7.50 -6.96 3.90
N PRO A 127 6.60 -6.19 3.26
CA PRO A 127 6.68 -5.92 1.81
C PRO A 127 7.68 -4.84 1.40
N THR A 128 8.18 -3.99 2.29
CA THR A 128 9.08 -2.89 1.94
C THR A 128 10.24 -2.71 2.91
N LEU A 129 11.35 -2.14 2.43
CA LEU A 129 12.48 -1.74 3.27
C LEU A 129 12.10 -0.59 4.24
N ASP A 130 11.16 0.28 3.86
CA ASP A 130 10.62 1.32 4.75
C ASP A 130 9.96 0.68 5.99
N LEU A 131 9.08 -0.32 5.77
CA LEU A 131 8.48 -1.11 6.85
C LEU A 131 9.52 -1.92 7.63
N MET A 132 10.55 -2.45 6.96
CA MET A 132 11.58 -3.27 7.62
C MET A 132 12.31 -2.47 8.72
N HIS A 133 12.72 -1.23 8.42
CA HIS A 133 13.34 -0.34 9.40
C HIS A 133 12.34 0.14 10.47
N GLN A 134 11.07 0.37 10.10
CA GLN A 134 10.03 0.74 11.06
C GLN A 134 9.75 -0.38 12.07
N TRP A 135 9.62 -1.63 11.60
CA TRP A 135 9.44 -2.81 12.45
C TRP A 135 10.66 -3.06 13.35
N TYR A 136 11.87 -2.92 12.82
CA TYR A 136 13.10 -2.96 13.63
C TYR A 136 13.08 -1.91 14.75
N ALA A 137 12.75 -0.65 14.45
CA ALA A 137 12.67 0.41 15.47
C ALA A 137 11.59 0.14 16.53
N HIS A 138 10.42 -0.38 16.14
CA HIS A 138 9.37 -0.76 17.10
C HIS A 138 9.77 -1.96 17.97
N LEU A 139 10.48 -2.95 17.42
CA LEU A 139 10.90 -4.14 18.15
C LEU A 139 12.08 -3.86 19.08
N ALA A 140 13.10 -3.13 18.64
CA ALA A 140 14.24 -2.72 19.47
C ALA A 140 13.81 -1.76 20.60
N ALA A 141 12.81 -0.90 20.37
CA ALA A 141 12.24 -0.08 21.43
C ALA A 141 11.42 -0.91 22.44
N ALA A 142 10.67 -1.93 21.98
CA ALA A 142 9.82 -2.75 22.84
C ALA A 142 10.59 -3.82 23.63
N PHE A 143 11.65 -4.39 23.06
CA PHE A 143 12.41 -5.52 23.62
C PHE A 143 13.92 -5.21 23.61
N PRO A 144 14.39 -4.23 24.43
CA PRO A 144 15.77 -3.73 24.35
C PRO A 144 16.82 -4.76 24.75
N ASP A 145 16.46 -5.74 25.58
CA ASP A 145 17.35 -6.82 26.04
C ASP A 145 17.50 -7.98 25.03
N VAL A 146 16.90 -7.88 23.84
CA VAL A 146 16.87 -8.94 22.83
C VAL A 146 17.42 -8.44 21.50
N GLU A 147 18.36 -9.21 20.92
CA GLU A 147 18.90 -8.91 19.60
C GLU A 147 17.81 -9.00 18.51
N VAL A 148 17.54 -7.85 17.88
CA VAL A 148 16.73 -7.72 16.67
C VAL A 148 17.67 -7.48 15.49
N GLY A 149 17.44 -8.18 14.38
CA GLY A 149 18.29 -8.11 13.18
C GLY A 149 17.49 -7.93 11.89
N LEU A 150 18.20 -7.62 10.81
CA LEU A 150 17.66 -7.31 9.48
C LEU A 150 18.13 -8.30 8.41
N LEU A 151 17.22 -8.69 7.52
CA LEU A 151 17.53 -9.45 6.30
C LEU A 151 16.88 -8.79 5.09
N GLY A 152 17.63 -7.90 4.45
CA GLY A 152 17.17 -7.09 3.33
C GLY A 152 17.96 -5.79 3.19
N GLY A 153 17.90 -5.18 2.01
CA GLY A 153 18.54 -3.88 1.74
C GLY A 153 20.07 -3.85 1.84
N GLY A 154 20.70 -5.02 1.97
CA GLY A 154 22.14 -5.18 2.23
C GLY A 154 22.45 -5.97 3.50
N SER A 155 21.59 -5.90 4.53
CA SER A 155 21.83 -6.63 5.78
C SER A 155 21.52 -8.13 5.68
N ARG A 156 22.19 -8.93 6.51
CA ARG A 156 22.18 -10.40 6.52
C ARG A 156 22.32 -10.98 7.94
N ASP A 157 21.63 -10.38 8.89
CA ASP A 157 21.79 -10.67 10.32
C ASP A 157 21.26 -12.07 10.72
N LYS A 158 21.71 -12.56 11.88
CA LYS A 158 21.38 -13.91 12.40
C LYS A 158 20.89 -13.87 13.84
N SER A 159 19.88 -13.05 14.07
CA SER A 159 19.30 -12.76 15.38
C SER A 159 18.16 -13.74 15.79
N PRO A 160 17.82 -13.80 17.09
CA PRO A 160 16.62 -14.48 17.63
C PRO A 160 15.29 -13.88 17.13
N ILE A 161 15.25 -12.57 16.91
CA ILE A 161 14.15 -11.85 16.23
C ILE A 161 14.69 -11.28 14.92
N LEU A 162 14.20 -11.74 13.77
CA LEU A 162 14.66 -11.28 12.45
C LEU A 162 13.54 -10.59 11.69
N VAL A 163 13.80 -9.38 11.18
CA VAL A 163 12.89 -8.67 10.27
C VAL A 163 13.43 -8.75 8.84
N ALA A 164 12.63 -9.29 7.92
CA ALA A 164 13.05 -9.55 6.54
C ALA A 164 12.04 -9.00 5.52
N THR A 165 12.49 -8.58 4.33
CA THR A 165 11.54 -8.35 3.23
C THR A 165 11.05 -9.69 2.65
N TYR A 166 9.85 -9.75 2.06
CA TYR A 166 9.37 -10.96 1.37
C TYR A 166 10.40 -11.50 0.38
N ASP A 167 10.96 -10.65 -0.50
CA ASP A 167 11.97 -11.08 -1.47
C ASP A 167 13.20 -11.71 -0.79
N SER A 168 13.71 -11.08 0.27
CA SER A 168 14.90 -11.56 0.99
C SER A 168 14.61 -12.83 1.78
N ALA A 169 13.41 -12.95 2.36
CA ALA A 169 12.97 -14.15 3.06
C ALA A 169 12.74 -15.32 2.10
N ALA A 170 12.21 -15.07 0.90
CA ALA A 170 12.00 -16.09 -0.13
C ALA A 170 13.34 -16.62 -0.67
N ILE A 171 14.30 -15.73 -1.00
CA ILE A 171 15.66 -16.10 -1.41
C ILE A 171 16.35 -17.00 -0.37
N HIS A 172 16.14 -16.75 0.92
CA HIS A 172 16.81 -17.46 2.01
C HIS A 172 15.94 -18.54 2.66
N ALA A 173 14.76 -18.87 2.10
CA ALA A 173 13.74 -19.70 2.76
C ALA A 173 14.27 -21.07 3.23
N GLU A 174 15.07 -21.76 2.41
CA GLU A 174 15.76 -23.01 2.77
C GLU A 174 16.63 -22.89 4.03
N THR A 175 17.21 -21.72 4.30
CA THR A 175 18.14 -21.44 5.42
C THR A 175 17.49 -20.77 6.63
N LEU A 176 16.25 -20.29 6.47
CA LEU A 176 15.42 -19.70 7.51
C LEU A 176 14.45 -20.73 8.10
N GLY A 177 14.05 -21.72 7.31
CA GLY A 177 12.88 -22.57 7.52
C GLY A 177 12.77 -23.22 8.90
N ASN A 178 13.90 -23.57 9.53
CA ASN A 178 13.93 -24.19 10.85
C ASN A 178 14.46 -23.33 12.01
N ARG A 179 14.86 -22.08 11.78
CA ARG A 179 15.47 -21.22 12.82
C ARG A 179 14.45 -20.45 13.69
N TYR A 180 13.21 -20.37 13.22
CA TYR A 180 12.15 -19.57 13.84
C TYR A 180 10.92 -20.44 14.10
N ALA A 181 10.38 -20.41 15.34
CA ALA A 181 9.19 -21.17 15.70
C ALA A 181 7.89 -20.40 15.41
N SER A 182 8.00 -19.08 15.27
CA SER A 182 6.91 -18.15 14.98
C SER A 182 7.23 -17.36 13.71
N ILE A 183 6.25 -17.20 12.82
CA ILE A 183 6.35 -16.26 11.69
C ILE A 183 5.18 -15.27 11.72
N VAL A 184 5.51 -13.98 11.65
CA VAL A 184 4.56 -12.89 11.45
C VAL A 184 4.68 -12.39 10.02
N PHE A 185 3.59 -12.49 9.25
CA PHE A 185 3.51 -11.97 7.88
C PHE A 185 2.73 -10.65 7.89
N ASP A 186 3.41 -9.51 7.82
CA ASP A 186 2.74 -8.21 7.63
C ASP A 186 2.38 -7.99 6.15
N GLU A 187 1.24 -7.33 5.94
CA GLU A 187 0.46 -7.34 4.71
C GLU A 187 0.49 -8.71 3.99
N CYS A 188 0.04 -9.74 4.70
CA CYS A 188 0.09 -11.14 4.26
C CYS A 188 -0.58 -11.44 2.91
N HIS A 189 -1.39 -10.54 2.35
CA HIS A 189 -1.90 -10.64 0.98
C HIS A 189 -0.77 -10.68 -0.09
N HIS A 190 0.46 -10.31 0.26
CA HIS A 190 1.66 -10.49 -0.58
C HIS A 190 2.21 -11.94 -0.61
N LEU A 191 1.83 -12.81 0.33
CA LEU A 191 2.36 -14.18 0.42
C LEU A 191 1.93 -15.13 -0.74
N PRO A 192 0.69 -15.08 -1.29
CA PRO A 192 0.23 -15.98 -2.36
C PRO A 192 0.83 -15.71 -3.76
N THR A 193 2.07 -15.29 -3.85
CA THR A 193 2.84 -15.34 -5.10
C THR A 193 3.61 -16.65 -5.18
N ASP A 194 3.89 -17.10 -6.40
CA ASP A 194 4.53 -18.40 -6.62
C ASP A 194 6.00 -18.43 -6.15
N PHE A 195 6.56 -17.24 -5.84
CA PHE A 195 7.86 -17.04 -5.20
C PHE A 195 7.75 -16.93 -3.67
N ASN A 196 6.85 -16.08 -3.15
CA ASN A 196 6.76 -15.81 -1.71
C ASN A 196 6.22 -16.99 -0.91
N ARG A 197 5.37 -17.85 -1.50
CA ARG A 197 4.82 -19.05 -0.84
C ARG A 197 5.89 -19.96 -0.23
N ALA A 198 7.09 -19.99 -0.84
CA ALA A 198 8.23 -20.75 -0.35
C ALA A 198 8.60 -20.41 1.11
N ILE A 199 8.43 -19.17 1.56
CA ILE A 199 8.70 -18.76 2.96
C ILE A 199 7.86 -19.57 3.96
N ALA A 200 6.60 -19.85 3.60
CA ALA A 200 5.67 -20.61 4.43
C ALA A 200 5.75 -22.12 4.17
N GLU A 201 5.99 -22.54 2.93
CA GLU A 201 6.07 -23.97 2.55
C GLU A 201 7.37 -24.63 3.04
N TYR A 202 8.49 -23.89 3.02
CA TYR A 202 9.81 -24.36 3.44
C TYR A 202 10.08 -24.14 4.94
N SER A 203 9.16 -23.54 5.69
CA SER A 203 9.30 -23.38 7.13
C SER A 203 8.57 -24.44 7.93
N ILE A 204 9.25 -24.95 8.96
CA ILE A 204 8.69 -25.84 10.00
C ILE A 204 8.03 -25.06 11.16
N ALA A 205 7.89 -23.73 11.06
CA ALA A 205 7.34 -22.89 12.13
C ALA A 205 5.91 -23.32 12.52
N PRO A 206 5.67 -23.83 13.75
CA PRO A 206 4.35 -24.28 14.20
C PRO A 206 3.36 -23.15 14.50
N TYR A 207 3.83 -21.90 14.63
CA TYR A 207 3.01 -20.73 14.95
C TYR A 207 3.11 -19.71 13.81
N ARG A 208 1.95 -19.21 13.34
CA ARG A 208 1.87 -18.34 12.17
C ARG A 208 0.79 -17.28 12.39
N LEU A 209 1.16 -16.02 12.19
CA LEU A 209 0.26 -14.86 12.29
C LEU A 209 0.29 -14.09 10.97
N GLY A 210 -0.80 -14.11 10.22
CA GLY A 210 -1.02 -13.21 9.09
C GLY A 210 -1.64 -11.90 9.56
N LEU A 211 -1.11 -10.78 9.11
CA LEU A 211 -1.65 -9.45 9.39
C LEU A 211 -1.95 -8.75 8.07
N THR A 212 -3.18 -8.30 7.86
CA THR A 212 -3.50 -7.41 6.74
C THR A 212 -4.75 -6.57 7.00
N ALA A 213 -4.92 -5.50 6.23
CA ALA A 213 -6.22 -4.82 6.14
C ALA A 213 -7.13 -5.42 5.04
N THR A 214 -6.56 -6.18 4.09
CA THR A 214 -7.16 -6.45 2.78
C THR A 214 -6.86 -7.89 2.29
N PRO A 215 -7.50 -8.93 2.85
CA PRO A 215 -7.25 -10.32 2.45
C PRO A 215 -7.79 -10.66 1.06
N GLU A 216 -8.81 -9.93 0.58
CA GLU A 216 -9.59 -10.25 -0.62
C GLU A 216 -8.88 -9.81 -1.91
N ARG A 217 -8.08 -10.70 -2.48
CA ARG A 217 -7.47 -10.50 -3.81
C ARG A 217 -8.46 -10.79 -4.94
N SER A 218 -8.45 -9.93 -5.96
CA SER A 218 -9.28 -10.03 -7.18
C SER A 218 -8.92 -11.18 -8.12
N ASP A 219 -7.84 -11.92 -7.85
CA ASP A 219 -7.40 -13.11 -8.57
C ASP A 219 -7.81 -14.44 -7.91
N GLY A 220 -8.47 -14.40 -6.74
CA GLY A 220 -8.89 -15.59 -5.99
C GLY A 220 -7.78 -16.29 -5.20
N LYS A 221 -6.50 -15.88 -5.31
CA LYS A 221 -5.37 -16.50 -4.58
C LYS A 221 -5.39 -16.23 -3.05
N HIS A 222 -6.46 -15.64 -2.52
CA HIS A 222 -6.66 -15.52 -1.07
C HIS A 222 -6.92 -16.89 -0.41
N ALA A 223 -7.41 -17.89 -1.15
CA ALA A 223 -7.60 -19.25 -0.64
C ALA A 223 -6.29 -19.90 -0.16
N ASP A 224 -5.16 -19.64 -0.83
CA ASP A 224 -3.84 -20.14 -0.45
C ASP A 224 -3.41 -19.67 0.95
N LEU A 225 -3.87 -18.51 1.43
CA LEU A 225 -3.56 -18.02 2.79
C LEU A 225 -4.02 -19.01 3.87
N THR A 226 -5.17 -19.66 3.66
CA THR A 226 -5.72 -20.67 4.57
C THR A 226 -4.82 -21.89 4.69
N GLN A 227 -4.04 -22.21 3.66
CA GLN A 227 -3.07 -23.31 3.67
C GLN A 227 -1.69 -22.85 4.19
N LEU A 228 -1.25 -21.64 3.83
CA LEU A 228 0.10 -21.14 4.11
C LEU A 228 0.25 -20.55 5.52
N ILE A 229 -0.80 -19.91 6.06
CA ILE A 229 -0.80 -19.20 7.36
C ILE A 229 -1.87 -19.77 8.30
N GLY A 230 -3.03 -20.11 7.75
CA GLY A 230 -4.21 -20.58 8.49
C GLY A 230 -5.47 -19.75 8.17
N PRO A 231 -6.63 -20.14 8.71
CA PRO A 231 -7.91 -19.48 8.42
C PRO A 231 -7.92 -18.01 8.89
N GLU A 232 -8.89 -17.25 8.42
CA GLU A 232 -9.23 -15.96 9.03
C GLU A 232 -9.81 -16.20 10.43
N VAL A 233 -9.07 -15.81 11.47
CA VAL A 233 -9.44 -16.06 12.88
C VAL A 233 -10.15 -14.86 13.51
N TYR A 234 -9.94 -13.67 12.95
CA TYR A 234 -10.55 -12.43 13.44
C TYR A 234 -10.61 -11.38 12.34
N ARG A 235 -11.74 -10.69 12.22
CA ARG A 235 -11.93 -9.52 11.36
C ARG A 235 -12.67 -8.41 12.10
N LYS A 236 -12.15 -7.19 11.99
CA LYS A 236 -12.93 -5.95 12.20
C LYS A 236 -12.68 -5.04 11.01
N THR A 237 -13.72 -4.38 10.53
CA THR A 237 -13.62 -3.37 9.47
C THR A 237 -13.09 -2.04 10.03
N ALA A 238 -12.89 -1.06 9.14
CA ALA A 238 -12.65 0.32 9.53
C ALA A 238 -13.82 0.97 10.29
N GLU A 239 -15.00 0.35 10.26
CA GLU A 239 -16.29 0.88 10.72
C GLU A 239 -16.64 0.29 12.09
N ASP A 240 -16.41 -1.02 12.29
CA ASP A 240 -16.58 -1.70 13.59
C ASP A 240 -15.69 -1.11 14.69
N LEU A 241 -14.44 -0.79 14.36
CA LEU A 241 -13.50 -0.16 15.30
C LEU A 241 -13.78 1.33 15.55
N ALA A 242 -14.63 1.96 14.73
CA ALA A 242 -14.92 3.37 14.85
C ALA A 242 -16.03 3.66 15.89
N GLY A 243 -16.81 2.66 16.31
CA GLY A 243 -17.84 2.84 17.36
C GLY A 243 -18.85 3.94 17.03
N GLY A 244 -19.32 4.00 15.78
CA GLY A 244 -20.16 5.08 15.27
C GLY A 244 -19.43 6.39 14.93
N ALA A 245 -18.21 6.61 15.43
CA ALA A 245 -17.35 7.73 15.06
C ALA A 245 -16.62 7.51 13.71
N LEU A 246 -17.35 7.00 12.70
CA LEU A 246 -16.92 7.12 11.32
C LEU A 246 -16.72 8.61 11.02
N ALA A 247 -15.52 8.95 10.56
CA ALA A 247 -15.12 10.33 10.40
C ALA A 247 -16.03 11.07 9.41
N GLU A 248 -16.80 12.06 9.87
CA GLU A 248 -17.28 13.12 8.99
C GLU A 248 -16.07 13.74 8.28
N HIS A 249 -16.01 13.50 6.98
CA HIS A 249 -15.12 14.11 6.01
C HIS A 249 -15.95 14.36 4.75
N GLU A 250 -15.79 15.53 4.14
CA GLU A 250 -16.62 15.93 3.01
C GLU A 250 -15.97 15.47 1.70
N ILE A 251 -16.64 14.57 0.96
CA ILE A 251 -16.15 14.07 -0.34
C ILE A 251 -16.76 14.91 -1.46
N VAL A 252 -16.08 15.99 -1.83
CA VAL A 252 -16.51 16.89 -2.92
C VAL A 252 -16.02 16.30 -4.25
N GLN A 253 -16.95 15.97 -5.16
CA GLN A 253 -16.58 15.58 -6.52
C GLN A 253 -16.53 16.81 -7.43
N ILE A 254 -15.40 17.05 -8.09
CA ILE A 254 -15.28 18.08 -9.11
C ILE A 254 -15.11 17.39 -10.46
N LYS A 255 -16.17 17.50 -11.29
CA LYS A 255 -16.14 17.04 -12.66
C LYS A 255 -15.53 18.11 -13.57
N VAL A 256 -14.62 17.70 -14.44
CA VAL A 256 -13.83 18.58 -15.32
C VAL A 256 -14.06 18.18 -16.78
N LYS A 257 -14.48 19.15 -17.60
CA LYS A 257 -14.57 18.95 -19.05
C LYS A 257 -13.19 19.12 -19.70
N LEU A 258 -12.90 18.26 -20.68
CA LEU A 258 -11.81 18.51 -21.64
C LEU A 258 -12.11 19.80 -22.41
N SER A 259 -11.09 20.59 -22.71
CA SER A 259 -11.20 21.62 -23.76
C SER A 259 -11.47 20.97 -25.13
N GLN A 260 -11.96 21.74 -26.10
CA GLN A 260 -12.24 21.18 -27.43
C GLN A 260 -10.98 20.55 -28.07
N LEU A 261 -9.81 21.17 -27.91
CA LEU A 261 -8.54 20.67 -28.42
C LEU A 261 -8.10 19.36 -27.73
N GLU A 262 -8.27 19.26 -26.40
CA GLU A 262 -8.03 18.01 -25.66
C GLU A 262 -9.04 16.92 -26.09
N ARG A 263 -10.30 17.28 -26.34
CA ARG A 263 -11.38 16.37 -26.72
C ARG A 263 -11.19 15.80 -28.13
N ASP A 264 -10.96 16.65 -29.13
CA ASP A 264 -10.73 16.23 -30.51
C ASP A 264 -9.51 15.30 -30.62
N ARG A 265 -8.44 15.63 -29.87
CA ARG A 265 -7.24 14.79 -29.75
C ARG A 265 -7.53 13.46 -29.02
N TYR A 266 -8.22 13.51 -27.88
CA TYR A 266 -8.62 12.31 -27.13
C TYR A 266 -9.46 11.36 -28.00
N ASP A 267 -10.50 11.87 -28.65
CA ASP A 267 -11.41 11.06 -29.47
C ASP A 267 -10.69 10.45 -30.70
N HIS A 268 -9.73 11.17 -31.30
CA HIS A 268 -8.85 10.63 -32.36
C HIS A 268 -7.95 9.48 -31.87
N LEU A 269 -7.34 9.63 -30.69
CA LEU A 269 -6.47 8.61 -30.09
C LEU A 269 -7.28 7.38 -29.64
N ILE A 270 -8.45 7.61 -29.04
CA ILE A 270 -9.40 6.56 -28.64
C ILE A 270 -9.91 5.79 -29.87
N LYS A 271 -10.25 6.48 -30.98
CA LYS A 271 -10.60 5.86 -32.25
C LYS A 271 -9.47 4.97 -32.78
N THR A 272 -8.27 5.53 -32.94
CA THR A 272 -7.07 4.83 -33.43
C THR A 272 -6.78 3.56 -32.61
N ARG A 273 -6.92 3.64 -31.28
CA ARG A 273 -6.79 2.48 -30.38
C ARG A 273 -7.91 1.46 -30.62
N ASN A 274 -9.17 1.90 -30.64
CA ASN A 274 -10.33 1.01 -30.73
C ASN A 274 -10.37 0.24 -32.05
N GLU A 275 -10.02 0.87 -33.17
CA GLU A 275 -9.92 0.22 -34.48
C GLU A 275 -8.95 -0.96 -34.46
N PHE A 276 -7.75 -0.76 -33.90
CA PHE A 276 -6.75 -1.83 -33.75
C PHE A 276 -7.23 -2.96 -32.81
N LEU A 277 -7.87 -2.61 -31.69
CA LEU A 277 -8.39 -3.60 -30.74
C LEU A 277 -9.51 -4.44 -31.36
N GLN A 278 -10.39 -3.84 -32.17
CA GLN A 278 -11.43 -4.56 -32.91
C GLN A 278 -10.84 -5.49 -33.97
N GLN A 279 -9.93 -5.00 -34.81
CA GLN A 279 -9.24 -5.79 -35.85
C GLN A 279 -8.44 -6.96 -35.27
N SER A 280 -7.89 -6.79 -34.07
CA SER A 280 -7.08 -7.81 -33.38
C SER A 280 -7.90 -8.67 -32.40
N HIS A 281 -9.22 -8.48 -32.32
CA HIS A 281 -10.15 -9.13 -31.38
C HIS A 281 -9.73 -9.06 -29.89
N ILE A 282 -9.16 -7.92 -29.46
CA ILE A 282 -8.61 -7.73 -28.10
C ILE A 282 -9.60 -6.99 -27.20
N SER A 283 -10.02 -7.64 -26.11
CA SER A 283 -10.78 -7.00 -25.03
C SER A 283 -9.88 -6.56 -23.88
N LEU A 284 -9.70 -5.25 -23.68
CA LEU A 284 -8.96 -4.69 -22.53
C LEU A 284 -9.68 -4.88 -21.18
N GLY A 285 -10.84 -5.56 -21.16
CA GLY A 285 -11.55 -5.93 -19.94
C GLY A 285 -10.99 -7.16 -19.22
N SER A 286 -9.98 -7.83 -19.77
CA SER A 286 -9.34 -9.01 -19.16
C SER A 286 -7.81 -8.89 -19.11
N LEU A 287 -7.18 -9.56 -18.14
CA LEU A 287 -5.72 -9.61 -17.99
C LEU A 287 -5.03 -10.19 -19.22
N GLN A 288 -5.59 -11.27 -19.78
CA GLN A 288 -5.11 -11.90 -21.02
C GLN A 288 -5.21 -10.95 -22.22
N GLY A 289 -6.29 -10.17 -22.32
CA GLY A 289 -6.45 -9.16 -23.37
C GLY A 289 -5.44 -8.01 -23.25
N TRP A 290 -5.13 -7.57 -22.02
CA TRP A 290 -4.05 -6.61 -21.78
C TRP A 290 -2.68 -7.17 -22.18
N GLN A 291 -2.35 -8.41 -21.77
CA GLN A 291 -1.12 -9.10 -22.16
C GLN A 291 -0.99 -9.24 -23.69
N HIS A 292 -2.09 -9.61 -24.37
CA HIS A 292 -2.12 -9.71 -25.83
C HIS A 292 -1.93 -8.34 -26.51
N PHE A 293 -2.53 -7.26 -25.97
CA PHE A 293 -2.33 -5.89 -26.47
C PHE A 293 -0.85 -5.48 -26.38
N VAL A 294 -0.20 -5.75 -25.24
CA VAL A 294 1.24 -5.47 -25.04
C VAL A 294 2.09 -6.26 -26.05
N GLN A 295 1.89 -7.57 -26.17
CA GLN A 295 2.63 -8.41 -27.14
C GLN A 295 2.44 -7.93 -28.60
N SER A 296 1.21 -7.62 -29.00
CA SER A 296 0.90 -7.15 -30.36
C SER A 296 1.43 -5.74 -30.65
N SER A 297 1.70 -4.94 -29.61
CA SER A 297 2.36 -3.63 -29.74
C SER A 297 3.87 -3.72 -29.98
N ALA A 298 4.53 -4.77 -29.48
CA ALA A 298 5.91 -5.08 -29.84
C ALA A 298 6.02 -5.67 -31.26
N ARG A 299 5.10 -6.57 -31.63
CA ARG A 299 5.12 -7.34 -32.90
C ARG A 299 4.64 -6.57 -34.14
N SER A 300 3.97 -5.41 -34.01
CA SER A 300 3.40 -4.71 -35.17
C SER A 300 3.47 -3.17 -35.09
N PRO A 301 3.72 -2.45 -36.20
CA PRO A 301 3.63 -0.98 -36.24
C PRO A 301 2.22 -0.44 -35.95
N ALA A 302 1.17 -1.20 -36.29
CA ALA A 302 -0.21 -0.85 -35.98
C ALA A 302 -0.48 -0.93 -34.46
N GLY A 303 -0.08 -2.03 -33.82
CA GLY A 303 -0.19 -2.19 -32.37
C GLY A 303 0.67 -1.18 -31.60
N ARG A 304 1.86 -0.83 -32.11
CA ARG A 304 2.70 0.23 -31.52
C ARG A 304 1.99 1.58 -31.54
N ARG A 305 1.37 1.97 -32.67
CA ARG A 305 0.55 3.19 -32.75
C ARG A 305 -0.65 3.14 -31.81
N ALA A 306 -1.35 2.01 -31.73
CA ALA A 306 -2.48 1.84 -30.82
C ALA A 306 -2.08 1.90 -29.34
N MET A 307 -0.90 1.39 -28.97
CA MET A 307 -0.36 1.47 -27.61
C MET A 307 0.07 2.90 -27.25
N LEU A 308 0.74 3.61 -28.17
CA LEU A 308 1.05 5.03 -28.00
C LEU A 308 -0.24 5.85 -27.84
N ALA A 309 -1.24 5.63 -28.69
CA ALA A 309 -2.54 6.29 -28.59
C ALA A 309 -3.30 5.96 -27.30
N HIS A 310 -3.22 4.70 -26.81
CA HIS A 310 -3.76 4.34 -25.50
C HIS A 310 -3.08 5.11 -24.37
N ARG A 311 -1.75 5.21 -24.39
CA ARG A 311 -0.96 5.93 -23.40
C ARG A 311 -1.26 7.43 -23.43
N GLU A 312 -1.20 8.05 -24.60
CA GLU A 312 -1.43 9.49 -24.78
C GLU A 312 -2.85 9.90 -24.39
N ALA A 313 -3.87 9.11 -24.74
CA ALA A 313 -5.24 9.36 -24.28
C ALA A 313 -5.37 9.25 -22.76
N LYS A 314 -4.62 8.35 -22.11
CA LYS A 314 -4.56 8.24 -20.65
C LYS A 314 -3.87 9.44 -20.02
N GLU A 315 -2.76 9.92 -20.60
CA GLU A 315 -2.03 11.10 -20.16
C GLU A 315 -2.88 12.38 -20.29
N ILE A 316 -3.63 12.54 -21.39
CA ILE A 316 -4.63 13.62 -21.54
C ILE A 316 -5.68 13.55 -20.42
N ALA A 317 -6.32 12.40 -20.20
CA ALA A 317 -7.36 12.28 -19.18
C ALA A 317 -6.83 12.55 -17.75
N LEU A 318 -5.64 12.03 -17.42
CA LEU A 318 -5.00 12.21 -16.12
C LEU A 318 -4.60 13.67 -15.85
N GLY A 319 -3.95 14.30 -16.82
CA GLY A 319 -3.24 15.57 -16.66
C GLY A 319 -3.86 16.77 -17.36
N THR A 320 -5.18 16.79 -17.56
CA THR A 320 -5.89 17.87 -18.29
C THR A 320 -5.55 19.26 -17.76
N ASP A 321 -5.53 20.27 -18.64
CA ASP A 321 -5.32 21.66 -18.20
C ASP A 321 -6.53 22.17 -17.38
N GLY A 322 -7.70 21.56 -17.56
CA GLY A 322 -8.85 21.73 -16.68
C GLY A 322 -8.58 21.27 -15.23
N LYS A 323 -7.92 20.11 -15.04
CA LYS A 323 -7.51 19.61 -13.71
C LYS A 323 -6.44 20.50 -13.08
N MET A 324 -5.49 21.00 -13.86
CA MET A 324 -4.46 21.93 -13.36
C MET A 324 -5.08 23.25 -12.88
N ARG A 325 -6.10 23.77 -13.58
CA ARG A 325 -6.87 24.95 -13.13
C ARG A 325 -7.59 24.69 -11.81
N ILE A 326 -8.37 23.60 -11.72
CA ILE A 326 -9.06 23.22 -10.47
C ILE A 326 -8.08 23.00 -9.32
N LEU A 327 -6.90 22.43 -9.59
CA LEU A 327 -5.85 22.33 -8.58
C LEU A 327 -5.38 23.71 -8.10
N ALA A 328 -5.11 24.65 -9.01
CA ALA A 328 -4.73 26.01 -8.66
C ALA A 328 -5.82 26.71 -7.81
N ASP A 329 -7.08 26.58 -8.21
CA ASP A 329 -8.24 27.14 -7.50
C ASP A 329 -8.35 26.58 -6.08
N LEU A 330 -8.20 25.25 -5.90
CA LEU A 330 -8.22 24.58 -4.60
C LEU A 330 -7.03 24.95 -3.72
N LEU A 331 -5.82 25.06 -4.30
CA LEU A 331 -4.61 25.48 -3.58
C LEU A 331 -4.72 26.94 -3.09
N ALA A 332 -5.33 27.82 -3.89
CA ALA A 332 -5.62 29.19 -3.49
C ALA A 332 -6.70 29.24 -2.40
N GLN A 333 -7.82 28.52 -2.58
CA GLN A 333 -8.94 28.46 -1.63
C GLN A 333 -8.53 27.96 -0.24
N HIS A 334 -7.60 27.00 -0.17
CA HIS A 334 -7.15 26.39 1.08
C HIS A 334 -5.80 26.88 1.60
N SER A 335 -5.22 27.93 1.04
CA SER A 335 -4.02 28.53 1.64
C SER A 335 -4.38 29.24 2.97
N PRO A 336 -3.63 29.07 4.09
CA PRO A 336 -2.36 28.35 4.26
C PRO A 336 -2.52 27.00 5.01
N GLU A 337 -3.62 26.29 4.79
CA GLU A 337 -3.91 24.97 5.37
C GLU A 337 -2.93 23.90 4.84
N ARG A 338 -2.81 22.75 5.53
CA ARG A 338 -1.98 21.64 5.04
C ARG A 338 -2.75 20.78 4.03
N ILE A 339 -2.18 20.62 2.84
CA ILE A 339 -2.80 20.00 1.66
C ILE A 339 -1.95 18.81 1.19
N LEU A 340 -2.60 17.67 0.93
CA LEU A 340 -2.00 16.50 0.29
C LEU A 340 -2.56 16.32 -1.11
N ILE A 341 -1.71 16.31 -2.15
CA ILE A 341 -2.12 16.02 -3.53
C ILE A 341 -1.72 14.58 -3.88
N PHE A 342 -2.61 13.84 -4.52
CA PHE A 342 -2.36 12.49 -5.01
C PHE A 342 -2.78 12.35 -6.47
N THR A 343 -1.92 11.71 -7.27
CA THR A 343 -2.19 11.37 -8.68
C THR A 343 -2.01 9.86 -8.90
N ALA A 344 -2.37 9.38 -10.09
CA ALA A 344 -2.20 7.98 -10.50
C ALA A 344 -0.96 7.72 -11.40
N ASP A 345 -0.04 8.69 -11.51
CA ASP A 345 1.17 8.57 -12.35
C ASP A 345 2.28 9.57 -11.96
N ASN A 346 3.55 9.19 -12.14
CA ASN A 346 4.71 10.04 -11.83
C ASN A 346 4.80 11.31 -12.70
N ALA A 347 4.32 11.29 -13.95
CA ALA A 347 4.51 12.42 -14.87
C ALA A 347 3.66 13.63 -14.45
N THR A 348 2.40 13.40 -14.07
CA THR A 348 1.52 14.42 -13.48
C THR A 348 2.07 14.93 -12.15
N VAL A 349 2.75 14.08 -11.36
CA VAL A 349 3.45 14.53 -10.12
C VAL A 349 4.58 15.49 -10.42
N TYR A 350 5.50 15.14 -11.32
CA TYR A 350 6.63 16.00 -11.66
C TYR A 350 6.18 17.29 -12.36
N ARG A 351 5.13 17.23 -13.20
CA ARG A 351 4.47 18.41 -13.77
C ARG A 351 3.99 19.36 -12.67
N ILE A 352 3.14 18.90 -11.75
CA ILE A 352 2.61 19.75 -10.67
C ILE A 352 3.73 20.24 -9.74
N SER A 353 4.76 19.43 -9.49
CA SER A 353 5.93 19.83 -8.72
C SER A 353 6.67 21.01 -9.35
N GLN A 354 6.80 21.04 -10.67
CA GLN A 354 7.40 22.14 -11.44
C GLN A 354 6.45 23.34 -11.57
N ASP A 355 5.20 23.12 -12.00
CA ASP A 355 4.18 24.15 -12.25
C ASP A 355 3.82 24.94 -10.98
N PHE A 356 3.87 24.31 -9.79
CA PHE A 356 3.44 24.91 -8.51
C PHE A 356 4.53 24.98 -7.43
N LEU A 357 5.77 24.56 -7.73
CA LEU A 357 6.91 24.48 -6.78
C LEU A 357 6.63 23.63 -5.54
N ILE A 358 5.88 22.53 -5.71
CA ILE A 358 5.45 21.63 -4.63
C ILE A 358 6.43 20.44 -4.50
N PRO A 359 6.94 20.09 -3.30
CA PRO A 359 7.79 18.91 -3.12
C PRO A 359 7.09 17.61 -3.52
N ALA A 360 7.79 16.80 -4.33
CA ALA A 360 7.28 15.56 -4.91
C ALA A 360 7.80 14.31 -4.18
N LEU A 361 6.89 13.35 -3.97
CA LEU A 361 7.19 12.04 -3.38
C LEU A 361 6.76 10.93 -4.34
N THR A 362 7.72 10.27 -4.97
CA THR A 362 7.47 9.12 -5.84
C THR A 362 8.14 7.86 -5.33
N HIS A 363 7.94 6.74 -6.02
CA HIS A 363 8.71 5.51 -5.79
C HIS A 363 10.20 5.65 -6.13
N GLN A 364 10.61 6.75 -6.78
CA GLN A 364 12.00 7.04 -7.16
C GLN A 364 12.68 8.03 -6.18
N THR A 365 11.92 8.72 -5.32
CA THR A 365 12.47 9.63 -4.31
C THR A 365 13.32 8.86 -3.28
N PRO A 366 14.63 9.17 -3.13
CA PRO A 366 15.52 8.51 -2.17
C PRO A 366 15.02 8.60 -0.72
N VAL A 367 15.33 7.58 0.09
CA VAL A 367 14.83 7.45 1.48
C VAL A 367 15.15 8.69 2.34
N LYS A 368 16.35 9.28 2.20
CA LYS A 368 16.74 10.49 2.95
C LYS A 368 15.89 11.71 2.56
N GLU A 369 15.72 11.96 1.26
CA GLU A 369 14.90 13.06 0.73
C GLU A 369 13.41 12.88 1.11
N ARG A 370 12.90 11.65 0.98
CA ARG A 370 11.55 11.25 1.42
C ARG A 370 11.32 11.59 2.89
N HIS A 371 12.28 11.25 3.76
CA HIS A 371 12.21 11.55 5.19
C HIS A 371 12.24 13.07 5.45
N GLU A 372 13.14 13.81 4.80
CA GLU A 372 13.26 15.27 4.93
C GLU A 372 11.98 16.00 4.51
N ILE A 373 11.38 15.63 3.37
CA ILE A 373 10.13 16.23 2.87
C ILE A 373 8.97 15.98 3.84
N LEU A 374 8.84 14.76 4.36
CA LEU A 374 7.78 14.40 5.31
C LEU A 374 7.96 15.12 6.66
N THR A 375 9.19 15.23 7.16
CA THR A 375 9.51 15.97 8.39
C THR A 375 9.19 17.47 8.23
N ARG A 376 9.64 18.11 7.15
CA ARG A 376 9.31 19.52 6.86
C ARG A 376 7.81 19.78 6.67
N PHE A 377 7.05 18.81 6.17
CA PHE A 377 5.58 18.90 6.08
C PHE A 377 4.90 18.72 7.46
N LYS A 378 5.42 17.82 8.30
CA LYS A 378 4.97 17.60 9.70
C LYS A 378 5.18 18.84 10.57
N GLU A 379 6.35 19.47 10.43
CA GLU A 379 6.69 20.76 11.05
C GLU A 379 5.88 21.93 10.45
N GLY A 380 5.32 21.75 9.25
CA GLY A 380 4.53 22.76 8.56
C GLY A 380 5.37 23.83 7.87
N ILE A 381 6.66 23.57 7.64
CA ILE A 381 7.52 24.35 6.74
C ILE A 381 6.97 24.22 5.31
N TYR A 382 6.71 22.98 4.87
CA TYR A 382 5.93 22.72 3.67
C TYR A 382 4.44 22.69 4.01
N LYS A 383 3.62 23.51 3.32
CA LYS A 383 2.14 23.48 3.45
C LYS A 383 1.49 22.45 2.52
N THR A 384 2.13 22.14 1.40
CA THR A 384 1.64 21.20 0.41
C THR A 384 2.74 20.24 0.01
N ILE A 385 2.38 18.97 -0.18
CA ILE A 385 3.23 17.96 -0.85
C ILE A 385 2.38 17.16 -1.84
N ILE A 386 3.02 16.59 -2.86
CA ILE A 386 2.36 15.75 -3.87
C ILE A 386 3.00 14.36 -3.93
N ALA A 387 2.17 13.31 -4.02
CA ALA A 387 2.64 11.93 -4.14
C ALA A 387 2.05 11.18 -5.35
N SER A 388 2.87 10.30 -5.96
CA SER A 388 2.45 9.40 -7.04
C SER A 388 1.92 8.11 -6.44
N HIS A 389 0.62 7.84 -6.58
CA HIS A 389 -0.10 6.90 -5.72
C HIS A 389 0.03 7.26 -4.22
N VAL A 390 -0.35 6.32 -3.35
CA VAL A 390 -0.24 6.51 -1.89
C VAL A 390 1.23 6.53 -1.49
N LEU A 391 1.56 7.33 -0.47
CA LEU A 391 2.76 7.10 0.32
C LEU A 391 2.70 5.65 0.86
N ASN A 392 3.77 4.88 0.61
CA ASN A 392 3.80 3.43 0.79
C ASN A 392 3.20 2.96 2.13
N GLU A 393 2.69 1.73 2.15
CA GLU A 393 2.34 1.05 3.40
C GLU A 393 3.54 1.07 4.36
N GLY A 394 3.29 1.58 5.58
CA GLY A 394 4.30 1.98 6.56
C GLY A 394 4.36 3.49 6.86
N VAL A 395 4.23 4.36 5.87
CA VAL A 395 4.47 5.81 6.06
C VAL A 395 3.41 6.48 6.94
N ASP A 396 3.83 7.04 8.08
CA ASP A 396 2.97 7.91 8.91
C ASP A 396 2.83 9.29 8.27
N VAL A 397 1.81 9.43 7.42
CA VAL A 397 1.53 10.67 6.69
C VAL A 397 1.10 11.78 7.67
N PRO A 398 1.77 12.94 7.70
CA PRO A 398 1.47 13.97 8.70
C PRO A 398 0.08 14.62 8.55
N ASP A 399 -0.38 15.21 9.65
CA ASP A 399 -1.70 15.83 9.79
C ASP A 399 -1.98 16.92 8.73
N ALA A 400 -2.89 16.62 7.80
CA ALA A 400 -3.34 17.52 6.76
C ALA A 400 -4.85 17.74 6.86
N ARG A 401 -5.33 18.92 6.42
CA ARG A 401 -6.75 19.28 6.48
C ARG A 401 -7.49 19.00 5.18
N VAL A 402 -6.76 18.97 4.06
CA VAL A 402 -7.29 18.83 2.71
C VAL A 402 -6.55 17.72 1.98
N ALA A 403 -7.29 16.88 1.27
CA ALA A 403 -6.74 15.98 0.27
C ALA A 403 -7.33 16.29 -1.11
N ILE A 404 -6.48 16.27 -2.14
CA ILE A 404 -6.86 16.46 -3.54
C ILE A 404 -6.45 15.23 -4.33
N LEU A 405 -7.42 14.43 -4.75
CA LEU A 405 -7.22 13.22 -5.55
C LEU A 405 -7.50 13.51 -7.03
N LEU A 406 -6.43 13.79 -7.77
CA LEU A 406 -6.45 13.90 -9.23
C LEU A 406 -6.49 12.47 -9.80
N SER A 407 -7.73 11.99 -10.00
CA SER A 407 -8.02 10.57 -10.20
C SER A 407 -7.58 10.01 -11.55
N GLY A 408 -7.51 8.67 -11.66
CA GLY A 408 -7.51 7.97 -12.96
C GLY A 408 -7.42 6.43 -12.93
N THR A 409 -7.36 5.78 -11.77
CA THR A 409 -7.39 4.29 -11.63
C THR A 409 -8.43 3.84 -10.60
N GLY A 410 -8.74 2.55 -10.56
CA GLY A 410 -9.97 2.03 -9.89
C GLY A 410 -9.79 1.33 -8.54
N SER A 411 -8.57 1.00 -8.14
CA SER A 411 -8.24 0.25 -6.91
C SER A 411 -8.19 1.14 -5.66
N THR A 412 -9.23 1.95 -5.43
CA THR A 412 -9.09 3.19 -4.65
C THR A 412 -10.19 3.43 -3.60
N ARG A 413 -11.04 2.44 -3.31
CA ARG A 413 -12.12 2.60 -2.31
C ARG A 413 -11.58 2.56 -0.87
N GLU A 414 -10.80 1.52 -0.54
CA GLU A 414 -10.12 1.39 0.75
C GLU A 414 -9.11 2.51 0.97
N TYR A 415 -8.47 2.99 -0.11
CA TYR A 415 -7.53 4.10 -0.01
C TYR A 415 -8.20 5.41 0.45
N ILE A 416 -9.39 5.74 -0.06
CA ILE A 416 -10.14 6.93 0.41
C ILE A 416 -10.46 6.82 1.91
N GLN A 417 -10.84 5.63 2.39
CA GLN A 417 -11.09 5.37 3.81
C GLN A 417 -9.80 5.45 4.65
N ARG A 418 -8.65 4.98 4.13
CA ARG A 418 -7.33 5.15 4.77
C ARG A 418 -6.89 6.62 4.81
N LEU A 419 -7.17 7.39 3.77
CA LEU A 419 -6.83 8.82 3.72
C LEU A 419 -7.68 9.66 4.68
N GLY A 420 -8.98 9.34 4.83
CA GLY A 420 -9.84 9.94 5.85
C GLY A 420 -9.38 9.72 7.30
N ARG A 421 -8.52 8.71 7.56
CA ARG A 421 -7.88 8.47 8.86
C ARG A 421 -6.59 9.30 9.07
N ILE A 422 -5.90 9.65 7.98
CA ILE A 422 -4.67 10.47 7.99
C ILE A 422 -5.00 11.95 8.31
N LEU A 423 -6.12 12.45 7.77
CA LEU A 423 -6.56 13.85 7.87
C LEU A 423 -7.11 14.26 9.26
N ARG A 424 -6.61 13.65 10.35
CA ARG A 424 -7.19 13.76 11.72
C ARG A 424 -6.20 13.75 12.89
N LYS A 425 -4.88 13.89 12.68
CA LYS A 425 -3.87 13.97 13.77
C LYS A 425 -3.70 15.40 14.33
N GLY A 426 -4.80 16.16 14.42
CA GLY A 426 -4.82 17.56 14.87
C GLY A 426 -5.56 17.74 16.20
N THR A 427 -4.96 18.45 17.15
CA THR A 427 -5.43 18.60 18.56
C THR A 427 -6.72 19.44 18.73
N GLN A 428 -7.45 19.74 17.66
CA GLN A 428 -8.60 20.64 17.67
C GLN A 428 -9.91 19.90 17.37
N LYS A 429 -10.71 19.72 18.43
CA LYS A 429 -11.88 18.82 18.56
C LYS A 429 -13.06 19.05 17.60
N ASN A 430 -12.96 19.92 16.59
CA ASN A 430 -14.11 20.37 15.80
C ASN A 430 -13.79 20.78 14.33
N LYS A 431 -12.72 20.26 13.72
CA LYS A 431 -12.39 20.51 12.30
C LYS A 431 -12.78 19.34 11.39
N ARG A 432 -13.65 19.59 10.42
CA ARG A 432 -13.93 18.68 9.30
C ARG A 432 -12.75 18.70 8.31
N ALA A 433 -12.40 17.53 7.81
CA ALA A 433 -11.45 17.36 6.70
C ALA A 433 -12.20 17.28 5.37
N VAL A 434 -11.60 17.76 4.28
CA VAL A 434 -12.21 17.76 2.95
C VAL A 434 -11.36 16.94 1.98
N LEU A 435 -12.02 16.08 1.21
CA LEU A 435 -11.43 15.27 0.15
C LEU A 435 -12.06 15.67 -1.19
N TYR A 436 -11.26 16.29 -2.05
CA TYR A 436 -11.63 16.60 -3.43
C TYR A 436 -11.31 15.43 -4.35
N GLU A 437 -12.30 14.88 -5.03
CA GLU A 437 -12.11 13.92 -6.13
C GLU A 437 -12.29 14.64 -7.47
N VAL A 438 -11.18 14.90 -8.18
CA VAL A 438 -11.22 15.59 -9.47
C VAL A 438 -11.16 14.57 -10.61
N VAL A 439 -12.14 14.61 -11.52
CA VAL A 439 -12.41 13.56 -12.53
C VAL A 439 -12.72 14.18 -13.89
N ALA A 440 -12.11 13.68 -14.97
CA ALA A 440 -12.41 14.12 -16.33
C ALA A 440 -13.72 13.49 -16.88
N GLU A 441 -14.69 14.32 -17.29
CA GLU A 441 -15.99 13.90 -17.83
C GLU A 441 -15.87 13.13 -19.16
N ASP A 442 -16.78 12.18 -19.39
CA ASP A 442 -16.83 11.27 -20.56
C ASP A 442 -15.55 10.44 -20.81
N THR A 443 -14.57 10.47 -19.89
CA THR A 443 -13.36 9.65 -20.01
C THR A 443 -13.49 8.31 -19.29
N ALA A 444 -12.47 7.45 -19.45
CA ALA A 444 -12.31 6.23 -18.67
C ALA A 444 -12.29 6.45 -17.14
N GLU A 445 -12.07 7.69 -16.67
CA GLU A 445 -12.06 8.02 -15.25
C GLU A 445 -13.45 8.05 -14.62
N GLU A 446 -14.48 8.50 -15.36
CA GLU A 446 -15.84 8.60 -14.83
C GLU A 446 -16.41 7.21 -14.51
N GLY A 447 -16.35 6.27 -15.46
CA GLY A 447 -16.70 4.87 -15.23
C GLY A 447 -15.82 4.17 -14.17
N THR A 448 -14.73 4.81 -13.76
CA THR A 448 -13.82 4.36 -12.70
C THR A 448 -14.13 5.03 -11.34
N SER A 449 -14.68 6.25 -11.31
CA SER A 449 -15.26 6.88 -10.12
C SER A 449 -16.61 6.25 -9.74
N GLN A 450 -17.49 6.02 -10.71
CA GLN A 450 -18.80 5.36 -10.50
C GLN A 450 -18.64 3.98 -9.82
N ARG A 451 -17.65 3.18 -10.28
CA ARG A 451 -17.29 1.90 -9.64
C ARG A 451 -16.79 2.06 -8.21
N ARG A 452 -15.93 3.05 -7.92
CA ARG A 452 -15.43 3.33 -6.55
C ARG A 452 -16.58 3.64 -5.57
N ARG A 453 -17.59 4.41 -6.03
CA ARG A 453 -18.79 4.75 -5.25
C ARG A 453 -19.84 3.62 -5.15
N GLY A 454 -19.65 2.50 -5.84
CA GLY A 454 -20.59 1.36 -5.83
C GLY A 454 -21.78 1.50 -6.80
N LEU A 455 -21.84 2.58 -7.59
CA LEU A 455 -22.88 2.83 -8.59
C LEU A 455 -22.52 2.09 -9.90
N GLY A 456 -22.48 0.76 -9.81
CA GLY A 456 -21.84 -0.13 -10.79
C GLY A 456 -22.76 -1.10 -11.52
N LYS A 457 -23.81 -0.59 -12.19
CA LYS A 457 -24.72 -1.32 -13.10
C LYS A 457 -25.32 -2.62 -12.55
N THR A 458 -26.58 -2.55 -12.12
CA THR A 458 -27.52 -3.66 -12.31
C THR A 458 -27.42 -4.16 -13.75
N ARG A 459 -27.16 -5.46 -13.95
CA ARG A 459 -27.33 -6.06 -15.27
C ARG A 459 -28.80 -5.90 -15.67
N PRO A 460 -29.13 -5.51 -16.91
CA PRO A 460 -30.49 -5.71 -17.41
C PRO A 460 -30.75 -7.22 -17.34
N GLN A 461 -31.69 -7.63 -16.49
CA GLN A 461 -32.20 -8.99 -16.53
C GLN A 461 -32.89 -9.16 -17.89
N ASN A 462 -32.66 -10.30 -18.56
CA ASN A 462 -33.43 -10.63 -19.76
C ASN A 462 -34.92 -10.52 -19.41
N PRO A 463 -35.73 -9.77 -20.18
CA PRO A 463 -37.15 -9.65 -19.90
C PRO A 463 -37.80 -11.04 -20.07
N GLN A 464 -38.06 -11.69 -18.94
CA GLN A 464 -38.95 -12.85 -18.93
C GLN A 464 -40.31 -12.40 -19.49
N PRO A 465 -40.93 -13.17 -20.41
CA PRO A 465 -42.23 -12.82 -20.94
C PRO A 465 -43.23 -12.75 -19.79
N ARG A 466 -43.72 -11.55 -19.48
CA ARG A 466 -44.74 -11.36 -18.44
C ARG A 466 -45.99 -12.13 -18.86
N ARG A 467 -46.44 -13.06 -18.01
CA ARG A 467 -47.83 -13.53 -18.07
C ARG A 467 -48.74 -12.34 -17.87
N GLU A 468 -49.65 -12.12 -18.81
CA GLU A 468 -50.72 -11.14 -18.65
C GLU A 468 -51.67 -11.61 -17.55
N LEU A 469 -52.02 -10.71 -16.64
CA LEU A 469 -53.13 -10.87 -15.70
C LEU A 469 -54.24 -9.91 -16.14
N PRO A 470 -55.46 -10.40 -16.41
CA PRO A 470 -56.49 -9.59 -17.05
C PRO A 470 -57.18 -8.64 -16.07
N GLY A 471 -57.39 -7.39 -16.52
CA GLY A 471 -58.57 -6.61 -16.12
C GLY A 471 -58.43 -5.66 -14.94
N SER A 472 -57.87 -4.47 -15.18
CA SER A 472 -58.43 -3.23 -14.61
C SER A 472 -58.28 -2.09 -15.61
N LYS A 473 -59.33 -1.27 -15.78
CA LYS A 473 -59.27 -0.06 -16.63
C LYS A 473 -58.65 1.09 -15.82
N PRO A 474 -57.78 1.93 -16.41
CA PRO A 474 -57.32 3.14 -15.72
C PRO A 474 -58.51 4.08 -15.49
N GLN A 475 -58.75 4.44 -14.23
CA GLN A 475 -59.77 5.41 -13.86
C GLN A 475 -59.20 6.82 -14.01
N GLN A 476 -59.94 7.69 -14.68
CA GLN A 476 -59.53 9.07 -14.94
C GLN A 476 -59.77 9.93 -13.69
N LEU A 477 -58.72 10.57 -13.18
CA LEU A 477 -58.83 11.45 -12.01
C LEU A 477 -59.52 12.76 -12.39
N GLU A 478 -60.58 13.10 -11.67
CA GLU A 478 -61.32 14.36 -11.85
C GLU A 478 -60.59 15.56 -11.27
N LEU A 479 -60.74 16.73 -11.91
CA LEU A 479 -60.16 17.99 -11.48
C LEU A 479 -61.17 18.75 -10.60
N LEU A 480 -60.85 18.95 -9.32
CA LEU A 480 -61.58 19.88 -8.45
C LEU A 480 -61.03 21.31 -8.62
N PRO A 481 -61.89 22.33 -8.82
CA PRO A 481 -61.45 23.71 -9.07
C PRO A 481 -61.28 24.53 -7.78
N GLY A 482 -60.32 25.46 -7.77
CA GLY A 482 -60.41 26.67 -6.93
C GLY A 482 -59.23 26.99 -5.99
N SER A 483 -58.18 27.64 -6.53
CA SER A 483 -57.49 28.76 -5.86
C SER A 483 -56.47 29.41 -6.82
N SER A 484 -56.42 30.74 -6.85
CA SER A 484 -55.62 31.50 -7.82
C SER A 484 -54.15 31.63 -7.37
N PRO A 485 -53.17 31.57 -8.30
CA PRO A 485 -51.77 31.79 -7.97
C PRO A 485 -51.46 33.29 -7.72
N PRO A 486 -50.53 33.63 -6.80
CA PRO A 486 -50.11 35.01 -6.57
C PRO A 486 -49.19 35.57 -7.68
N THR A 487 -49.22 36.89 -7.85
CA THR A 487 -48.54 37.66 -8.90
C THR A 487 -47.00 37.61 -8.79
N PRO A 488 -46.24 37.53 -9.90
CA PRO A 488 -44.78 37.55 -9.87
C PRO A 488 -44.19 38.93 -9.48
N ALA A 489 -43.06 38.91 -8.77
CA ALA A 489 -42.31 40.10 -8.37
C ALA A 489 -41.43 40.65 -9.53
N PRO A 490 -41.12 41.97 -9.55
CA PRO A 490 -40.45 42.61 -10.68
C PRO A 490 -38.94 42.31 -10.76
N THR A 491 -38.43 42.24 -11.99
CA THR A 491 -37.01 42.00 -12.30
C THR A 491 -36.16 43.28 -12.12
N PRO A 492 -34.97 43.23 -11.49
CA PRO A 492 -34.11 44.41 -11.33
C PRO A 492 -33.44 44.82 -12.65
N ILE A 493 -33.64 46.08 -13.04
CA ILE A 493 -33.02 46.69 -14.24
C ILE A 493 -31.72 47.40 -13.84
N TYR A 494 -30.56 46.88 -14.26
CA TYR A 494 -29.28 47.59 -14.12
C TYR A 494 -29.01 48.48 -15.33
N GLY A 495 -29.38 49.76 -15.21
CA GLY A 495 -29.09 50.79 -16.21
C GLY A 495 -27.65 51.30 -16.17
N VAL A 496 -27.09 51.64 -17.32
CA VAL A 496 -25.74 52.21 -17.45
C VAL A 496 -25.80 53.75 -17.40
N GLY A 497 -25.05 54.37 -16.48
CA GLY A 497 -24.92 55.83 -16.35
C GLY A 497 -23.47 56.28 -16.13
N LYS A 498 -23.04 57.37 -16.78
CA LYS A 498 -21.65 57.89 -16.75
C LYS A 498 -21.56 59.26 -16.08
N ALA A 499 -20.76 59.41 -15.02
CA ALA A 499 -20.10 60.65 -14.57
C ALA A 499 -19.24 60.36 -13.32
N SER A 500 -18.10 61.00 -13.04
CA SER A 500 -17.22 61.86 -13.87
C SER A 500 -15.74 61.65 -13.45
N ARG A 501 -14.79 62.25 -14.16
CA ARG A 501 -13.35 62.17 -13.84
C ARG A 501 -12.89 63.34 -12.96
N LYS A 502 -11.93 63.08 -12.06
CA LYS A 502 -10.83 64.03 -11.77
C LYS A 502 -9.48 63.31 -11.83
N LYS A 503 -8.51 63.93 -12.51
CA LYS A 503 -7.06 63.63 -12.46
C LYS A 503 -6.37 64.73 -11.68
N VAL A 504 -5.28 64.43 -10.98
CA VAL A 504 -4.22 65.39 -10.62
C VAL A 504 -2.85 64.71 -10.75
N ALA A 505 -1.85 65.50 -11.15
CA ALA A 505 -0.42 65.21 -11.18
C ALA A 505 0.31 66.57 -11.00
N GLU A 506 1.60 66.67 -10.67
CA GLU A 506 2.63 65.63 -10.51
C GLU A 506 3.20 65.73 -9.07
N ARG A 507 4.49 65.72 -8.66
CA ARG A 507 5.81 65.54 -9.30
C ARG A 507 6.80 64.97 -8.26
N SER A 508 8.01 64.58 -8.69
CA SER A 508 9.13 64.09 -7.87
C SER A 508 10.22 65.16 -7.67
N SER A 509 10.99 65.06 -6.55
CA SER A 509 12.41 65.51 -6.49
C SER A 509 13.15 65.12 -5.17
N GLU A 510 14.17 64.27 -5.31
CA GLU A 510 15.54 64.41 -4.74
C GLU A 510 15.87 64.16 -3.24
N TRP A 511 17.19 64.04 -3.02
CA TRP A 511 17.99 63.85 -1.78
C TRP A 511 17.91 62.45 -1.12
N GLY A 512 19.01 61.73 -0.91
CA GLY A 512 20.41 61.95 -1.33
C GLY A 512 21.37 60.93 -0.70
N GLU A 513 22.52 60.66 -1.33
CA GLU A 513 23.51 59.68 -0.83
C GLU A 513 24.24 60.14 0.45
N LYS A 514 24.57 59.21 1.36
CA LYS A 514 25.79 59.23 2.20
C LYS A 514 26.03 57.95 3.01
N GLN A 515 27.06 57.20 2.62
CA GLN A 515 28.00 56.56 3.56
C GLN A 515 29.17 57.55 3.83
N PRO A 516 30.21 57.24 4.64
CA PRO A 516 30.42 56.13 5.59
C PRO A 516 30.78 56.60 7.02
N LYS A 517 30.95 55.66 7.98
CA LYS A 517 32.28 55.42 8.60
C LYS A 517 32.37 54.20 9.53
N SER A 518 33.48 53.51 9.34
CA SER A 518 34.19 52.54 10.18
C SER A 518 34.15 52.73 11.71
N SER A 519 34.15 51.60 12.41
CA SER A 519 34.98 51.38 13.61
C SER A 519 35.67 50.03 13.47
N GLU A 520 37.00 50.01 13.55
CA GLU A 520 37.81 48.79 13.44
C GLU A 520 37.84 48.02 14.77
N HIS A 521 37.88 46.69 14.71
CA HIS A 521 38.70 45.91 15.65
C HIS A 521 39.23 44.67 14.93
N SER A 522 40.55 44.56 14.89
CA SER A 522 41.29 43.43 14.34
C SER A 522 41.50 42.35 15.40
N GLU A 523 41.32 41.08 15.04
CA GLU A 523 41.97 39.98 15.75
C GLU A 523 42.44 38.90 14.76
N GLN A 524 43.38 38.06 15.20
CA GLN A 524 44.39 37.47 14.32
C GLN A 524 43.99 36.10 13.76
N VAL A 525 44.26 35.87 12.48
CA VAL A 525 44.26 34.53 11.89
C VAL A 525 45.58 33.85 12.23
N SER A 526 45.52 32.73 12.95
CA SER A 526 46.66 31.83 13.17
C SER A 526 46.46 30.55 12.34
N SER A 527 47.47 30.17 11.57
CA SER A 527 47.50 28.94 10.79
C SER A 527 48.06 27.79 11.63
N GLN A 528 47.35 26.68 11.72
CA GLN A 528 47.92 25.38 12.14
C GLN A 528 47.44 24.26 11.22
N ASP A 529 48.33 23.29 11.04
CA ASP A 529 48.32 22.32 9.95
C ASP A 529 47.38 21.15 10.18
N TYR A 530 46.92 20.54 9.08
CA TYR A 530 46.39 19.18 9.06
C TYR A 530 47.36 18.30 8.26
N PRO A 531 47.85 17.17 8.82
CA PRO A 531 48.74 16.28 8.10
C PRO A 531 47.98 15.42 7.08
N GLU A 532 48.54 15.27 5.88
CA GLU A 532 48.20 14.15 4.99
C GLU A 532 48.70 12.83 5.59
N ASN A 533 48.03 11.71 5.32
CA ASN A 533 48.71 10.42 5.20
C ASN A 533 47.91 9.34 4.45
N GLU A 534 48.53 8.85 3.38
CA GLU A 534 48.59 7.47 2.87
C GLU A 534 47.31 6.62 2.71
N PHE A 535 46.99 6.36 1.44
CA PHE A 535 46.24 5.16 1.02
C PHE A 535 47.17 3.93 0.96
N PRO A 536 46.82 2.79 1.58
CA PRO A 536 47.51 1.54 1.33
C PRO A 536 47.09 0.95 -0.03
N LYS A 537 48.02 0.89 -0.99
CA LYS A 537 47.93 -0.09 -2.08
C LYS A 537 48.29 -1.47 -1.52
N ASN A 538 47.57 -2.52 -1.92
CA ASN A 538 48.21 -3.83 -2.06
C ASN A 538 47.57 -4.61 -3.22
N THR A 539 48.32 -5.56 -3.75
CA THR A 539 48.07 -6.27 -5.01
C THR A 539 47.92 -7.77 -4.80
N SER A 540 47.04 -8.40 -5.59
CA SER A 540 47.15 -9.81 -5.98
C SER A 540 46.47 -10.02 -7.33
N GLU A 541 46.97 -11.01 -8.08
CA GLU A 541 46.72 -11.21 -9.50
C GLU A 541 45.62 -12.26 -9.77
N PRO A 542 45.07 -12.36 -10.99
CA PRO A 542 44.11 -13.40 -11.36
C PRO A 542 44.81 -14.68 -11.87
N ASP A 543 44.56 -15.81 -11.22
CA ASP A 543 44.98 -17.12 -11.74
C ASP A 543 44.12 -17.55 -12.95
N ALA A 544 44.78 -17.86 -14.06
CA ALA A 544 44.18 -18.53 -15.22
C ALA A 544 45.18 -19.49 -15.91
N GLU A 545 44.76 -20.74 -16.01
CA GLU A 545 45.26 -21.87 -16.82
C GLU A 545 46.47 -21.67 -17.76
N SER A 546 47.54 -22.45 -17.56
CA SER A 546 48.00 -23.47 -18.54
C SER A 546 49.24 -24.26 -18.09
N ASP A 547 49.18 -25.59 -18.10
CA ASP A 547 50.14 -26.44 -18.87
C ASP A 547 49.80 -27.94 -18.82
N ASN A 548 49.90 -28.60 -19.98
CA ASN A 548 49.68 -30.04 -20.30
C ASN A 548 48.28 -30.63 -20.04
#